data_AF-A0A967K656-F1
#
_entry.id   AF-A0A967K656-F1
#
_cell.length_a   1.000
_cell.length_b   1.000
_cell.length_c   1.000
_cell.angle_alpha   90.00
_cell.angle_beta   90.00
_cell.angle_gamma   90.00
#
_symmetry.space_group_name_H-M   'P 1'
#
loop_
_entity.id
_entity.type
_entity.pdbx_description
1 polymer ?
#
loop_
_entity_poly.entity_id
_entity_poly.type
_entity_poly.pdbx_seq_one_letter_code
_entity_poly.pdbx_strand_id
1 'polypeptide(L)'
;AESIYPYGDEYWQLDEEMRQEWKQEIDLLIDALRSNSNLEKKDLTIQFLDVREQRRQEYRLSTEMIDYERKFEWLEGLAKYVEVSIWQQAYQSNTYEPLLSSELDPSFKEYQNFNRRWTMEINQLRRQAGTQGETRFYYTGMAQAILLDDLFPGWKERIFEDDIYLEDLLEAAILASSQSLKEDE
;
A
#
# COMPACT_ATOMS: atom_id res chain seq x y z
N ALA A 1 -6.85 -9.85 18.11
CA ALA A 1 -5.67 -8.97 18.20
C ALA A 1 -4.49 -9.65 18.91
N GLU A 2 -4.67 -10.34 20.04
CA GLU A 2 -3.55 -10.92 20.85
C GLU A 2 -2.81 -12.14 20.25
N SER A 3 -3.22 -12.68 19.09
CA SER A 3 -2.63 -13.91 18.51
C SER A 3 -1.50 -13.65 17.49
N ILE A 4 -1.20 -12.40 17.16
CA ILE A 4 -0.32 -12.04 16.04
C ILE A 4 1.16 -11.95 16.46
N TYR A 5 1.42 -11.80 17.76
CA TYR A 5 2.76 -11.50 18.28
C TYR A 5 3.85 -12.60 18.20
N PRO A 6 3.58 -13.91 18.26
CA PRO A 6 4.69 -14.87 18.34
C PRO A 6 5.53 -14.96 17.06
N TYR A 7 4.98 -14.60 15.90
CA TYR A 7 5.68 -14.70 14.61
C TYR A 7 6.37 -13.40 14.18
N GLY A 8 6.04 -12.26 14.80
CA GLY A 8 6.71 -10.99 14.54
C GLY A 8 8.21 -11.09 14.85
N ASP A 9 8.58 -11.68 15.98
CA ASP A 9 10.00 -11.82 16.36
C ASP A 9 10.79 -12.69 15.38
N GLU A 10 10.23 -13.81 14.93
CA GLU A 10 10.89 -14.69 13.95
C GLU A 10 10.98 -14.02 12.57
N TYR A 11 9.93 -13.32 12.16
CA TYR A 11 9.90 -12.55 10.92
C TYR A 11 11.01 -11.50 10.91
N TRP A 12 11.11 -10.73 11.99
CA TRP A 12 12.04 -9.62 12.12
C TRP A 12 13.50 -10.09 12.26
N GLN A 13 13.78 -11.34 12.63
CA GLN A 13 15.13 -11.91 12.61
C GLN A 13 15.68 -12.06 11.18
N LEU A 14 14.81 -12.32 10.20
CA LEU A 14 15.18 -12.47 8.79
C LEU A 14 15.23 -11.13 8.04
N ASP A 15 14.79 -10.03 8.67
CA ASP A 15 14.62 -8.73 8.04
C ASP A 15 15.89 -8.18 7.39
N GLU A 16 17.03 -8.36 8.06
CA GLU A 16 18.31 -7.88 7.58
C GLU A 16 18.71 -8.54 6.26
N GLU A 17 18.43 -9.84 6.15
CA GLU A 17 18.77 -10.64 4.98
C GLU A 17 17.88 -10.26 3.80
N MET A 18 16.58 -10.06 4.06
CA MET A 18 15.56 -9.66 3.08
C MET A 18 15.61 -8.19 2.62
N ARG A 19 16.61 -7.41 3.06
CA ARG A 19 16.59 -5.94 2.89
C ARG A 19 16.64 -5.51 1.43
N GLN A 20 17.37 -6.23 0.57
CA GLN A 20 17.50 -5.85 -0.84
C GLN A 20 16.20 -6.11 -1.62
N GLU A 21 15.54 -7.21 -1.30
CA GLU A 21 14.26 -7.63 -1.88
C GLU A 21 13.15 -6.70 -1.43
N TRP A 22 13.12 -6.32 -0.14
CA TRP A 22 12.22 -5.28 0.37
C TRP A 22 12.43 -3.94 -0.31
N LYS A 23 13.68 -3.57 -0.59
CA LYS A 23 13.99 -2.37 -1.35
C LYS A 23 13.44 -2.45 -2.77
N GLN A 24 13.59 -3.60 -3.44
CA GLN A 24 13.06 -3.82 -4.78
C GLN A 24 11.53 -3.72 -4.83
N GLU A 25 10.83 -4.38 -3.90
CA GLU A 25 9.37 -4.29 -3.77
C GLU A 25 8.90 -2.83 -3.60
N ILE A 26 9.53 -2.09 -2.69
CA ILE A 26 9.15 -0.71 -2.39
C ILE A 26 9.44 0.23 -3.57
N ASP A 27 10.55 0.04 -4.28
CA ASP A 27 10.84 0.83 -5.48
C ASP A 27 9.78 0.59 -6.56
N LEU A 28 9.36 -0.65 -6.79
CA LEU A 28 8.29 -1.00 -7.74
C LEU A 28 6.95 -0.35 -7.35
N LEU A 29 6.57 -0.39 -6.07
CA LEU A 29 5.38 0.28 -5.57
C LEU A 29 5.45 1.80 -5.79
N ILE A 30 6.60 2.43 -5.52
CA ILE A 30 6.79 3.86 -5.72
C ILE A 30 6.68 4.23 -7.21
N ASP A 31 7.29 3.44 -8.09
CA ASP A 31 7.25 3.67 -9.52
C ASP A 31 5.82 3.51 -10.05
N ALA A 32 5.07 2.51 -9.57
CA ALA A 32 3.66 2.32 -9.89
C ALA A 32 2.83 3.54 -9.44
N LEU A 33 2.99 4.01 -8.20
CA LEU A 33 2.28 5.19 -7.68
C LEU A 33 2.61 6.48 -8.44
N ARG A 34 3.76 6.57 -9.11
CA ARG A 34 4.19 7.74 -9.90
C ARG A 34 3.74 7.67 -11.35
N SER A 35 3.42 6.48 -11.86
CA SER A 35 2.96 6.34 -13.23
C SER A 35 1.60 7.04 -13.41
N ASN A 36 1.42 7.63 -14.58
CA ASN A 36 0.12 8.17 -15.01
C ASN A 36 -0.64 7.22 -15.94
N SER A 37 -0.08 6.03 -16.21
CA SER A 37 -0.64 5.04 -17.13
C SER A 37 -1.11 3.82 -16.35
N ASN A 38 -2.39 3.47 -16.47
CA ASN A 38 -2.92 2.26 -15.82
C ASN A 38 -2.26 0.99 -16.35
N LEU A 39 -1.79 0.98 -17.61
CA LEU A 39 -1.05 -0.14 -18.17
C LEU A 39 0.31 -0.31 -17.47
N GLU A 40 1.05 0.79 -17.29
CA GLU A 40 2.35 0.76 -16.62
C GLU A 40 2.20 0.48 -15.12
N LYS A 41 1.17 1.04 -14.46
CA LYS A 41 0.80 0.68 -13.07
C LYS A 41 0.58 -0.83 -12.94
N LYS A 42 -0.16 -1.43 -13.87
CA LYS A 42 -0.44 -2.87 -13.88
C LYS A 42 0.85 -3.67 -14.04
N ASP A 43 1.69 -3.34 -15.02
CA ASP A 43 2.96 -4.04 -15.26
C ASP A 43 3.93 -3.95 -14.07
N LEU A 44 3.99 -2.79 -13.40
CA LEU A 44 4.79 -2.62 -12.19
C LEU A 44 4.19 -3.36 -10.99
N THR A 45 2.87 -3.44 -10.89
CA THR A 45 2.17 -4.22 -9.85
C THR A 45 2.42 -5.72 -10.02
N ILE A 46 2.41 -6.23 -11.27
CA ILE A 46 2.78 -7.63 -11.57
C ILE A 46 4.20 -7.91 -11.09
N GLN A 47 5.17 -7.05 -11.47
CA GLN A 47 6.56 -7.19 -11.03
C GLN A 47 6.70 -7.16 -9.50
N PHE A 48 5.93 -6.30 -8.82
CA PHE A 48 5.92 -6.22 -7.36
C PHE A 48 5.45 -7.54 -6.73
N LEU A 49 4.35 -8.11 -7.21
CA LEU A 49 3.83 -9.39 -6.71
C LEU A 49 4.81 -10.54 -6.98
N ASP A 50 5.44 -10.57 -8.17
CA ASP A 50 6.44 -11.57 -8.52
C ASP A 50 7.68 -11.50 -7.61
N VAL A 51 8.22 -10.30 -7.36
CA VAL A 51 9.38 -10.11 -6.47
C VAL A 51 9.03 -10.47 -5.03
N ARG A 52 7.83 -10.12 -4.58
CA ARG A 52 7.33 -10.46 -3.24
C ARG A 52 7.25 -11.96 -3.04
N GLU A 53 6.69 -12.69 -4.00
CA GLU A 53 6.59 -14.14 -3.92
C GLU A 53 7.98 -14.79 -3.98
N GLN A 54 8.89 -14.29 -4.83
CA GLN A 54 10.28 -14.74 -4.86
C GLN A 54 10.98 -14.57 -3.50
N ARG A 55 10.84 -13.40 -2.86
CA ARG A 55 11.38 -13.16 -1.52
C ARG A 55 10.81 -14.16 -0.50
N ARG A 56 9.49 -14.34 -0.47
CA ARG A 56 8.83 -15.27 0.45
C ARG A 56 9.37 -16.70 0.29
N GLN A 57 9.59 -17.14 -0.94
CA GLN A 57 10.15 -18.47 -1.25
C GLN A 57 11.64 -18.59 -0.91
N GLU A 58 12.45 -17.61 -1.27
CA GLU A 58 13.90 -17.60 -1.05
C GLU A 58 14.25 -17.71 0.43
N TYR A 59 13.56 -16.93 1.26
CA TYR A 59 13.75 -16.91 2.72
C TYR A 59 12.86 -17.91 3.47
N ARG A 60 12.10 -18.73 2.73
CA ARG A 60 11.24 -19.81 3.26
C ARG A 60 10.30 -19.32 4.36
N LEU A 61 9.67 -18.16 4.14
CA LEU A 61 8.72 -17.63 5.10
C LEU A 61 7.57 -18.62 5.29
N SER A 62 7.21 -18.86 6.56
CA SER A 62 6.08 -19.73 6.87
C SER A 62 4.76 -19.06 6.47
N THR A 63 3.69 -19.85 6.38
CA THR A 63 2.35 -19.30 6.12
C THR A 63 1.96 -18.26 7.17
N GLU A 64 2.32 -18.47 8.43
CA GLU A 64 2.04 -17.54 9.53
C GLU A 64 2.80 -16.22 9.41
N MET A 65 4.05 -16.26 8.92
CA MET A 65 4.85 -15.06 8.63
C MET A 65 4.27 -14.26 7.46
N ILE A 66 3.82 -14.94 6.40
CA ILE A 66 3.16 -14.30 5.26
C ILE A 66 1.82 -13.68 5.70
N ASP A 67 1.04 -14.41 6.48
CA ASP A 67 -0.20 -13.91 7.08
C ASP A 67 0.05 -12.70 7.99
N TYR A 68 1.14 -12.71 8.74
CA TYR A 68 1.56 -11.58 9.56
C TYR A 68 1.78 -10.33 8.71
N GLU A 69 2.54 -10.41 7.61
CA GLU A 69 2.71 -9.30 6.65
C GLU A 69 1.34 -8.80 6.14
N ARG A 70 0.53 -9.72 5.59
CA ARG A 70 -0.77 -9.40 4.95
C ARG A 70 -1.74 -8.77 5.93
N LYS A 71 -1.82 -9.27 7.17
CA LYS A 71 -2.71 -8.75 8.23
C LYS A 71 -2.30 -7.35 8.67
N PHE A 72 -1.00 -7.09 8.81
CA PHE A 72 -0.53 -5.74 9.17
C PHE A 72 -0.69 -4.75 8.02
N GLU A 73 -0.41 -5.16 6.78
CA GLU A 73 -0.67 -4.33 5.60
C GLU A 73 -2.17 -4.04 5.45
N TRP A 74 -3.04 -5.02 5.70
CA TRP A 74 -4.47 -4.82 5.73
C TRP A 74 -4.89 -3.87 6.84
N LEU A 75 -4.48 -4.11 8.09
CA LEU A 75 -4.94 -3.32 9.23
C LEU A 75 -4.37 -1.90 9.22
N GLU A 76 -3.06 -1.78 9.29
CA GLU A 76 -2.36 -0.51 9.47
C GLU A 76 -2.16 0.21 8.14
N GLY A 77 -2.00 -0.54 7.05
CA GLY A 77 -1.93 0.05 5.71
C GLY A 77 -3.25 0.65 5.25
N LEU A 78 -4.40 0.03 5.54
CA LEU A 78 -5.70 0.66 5.28
C LEU A 78 -5.93 1.88 6.17
N ALA A 79 -5.51 1.84 7.44
CA ALA A 79 -5.59 3.01 8.31
C ALA A 79 -4.76 4.18 7.75
N LYS A 80 -3.54 3.91 7.29
CA LYS A 80 -2.66 4.89 6.65
C LYS A 80 -3.21 5.40 5.31
N TYR A 81 -3.80 4.50 4.51
CA TYR A 81 -4.53 4.86 3.30
C TYR A 81 -5.66 5.85 3.60
N VAL A 82 -6.50 5.57 4.60
CA VAL A 82 -7.59 6.47 5.00
C VAL A 82 -7.06 7.83 5.46
N GLU A 83 -5.98 7.87 6.26
CA GLU A 83 -5.32 9.14 6.66
C GLU A 83 -4.97 10.01 5.45
N VAL A 84 -4.29 9.41 4.46
CA VAL A 84 -3.83 10.13 3.27
C VAL A 84 -5.00 10.48 2.34
N SER A 85 -5.94 9.58 2.14
CA SER A 85 -7.08 9.76 1.23
C SER A 85 -8.09 10.80 1.75
N ILE A 86 -8.29 10.91 3.06
CA ILE A 86 -9.11 12.00 3.63
C ILE A 86 -8.47 13.35 3.32
N TRP A 87 -7.15 13.47 3.50
CA TRP A 87 -6.44 14.71 3.17
C TRP A 87 -6.54 15.02 1.67
N GLN A 88 -6.32 14.03 0.81
CA GLN A 88 -6.43 14.19 -0.64
C GLN A 88 -7.82 14.69 -1.05
N GLN A 89 -8.88 14.06 -0.54
CA GLN A 89 -10.26 14.44 -0.86
C GLN A 89 -10.60 15.85 -0.35
N ALA A 90 -10.15 16.21 0.85
CA ALA A 90 -10.31 17.57 1.37
C ALA A 90 -9.57 18.61 0.51
N TYR A 91 -8.37 18.28 0.03
CA TYR A 91 -7.59 19.15 -0.86
C TYR A 91 -8.21 19.31 -2.25
N GLN A 92 -8.77 18.25 -2.81
CA GLN A 92 -9.37 18.24 -4.14
C GLN A 92 -10.80 18.81 -4.15
N SER A 93 -11.48 18.84 -3.01
CA SER A 93 -12.85 19.35 -2.91
C SER A 93 -12.87 20.87 -2.95
N ASN A 94 -13.58 21.42 -3.94
CA ASN A 94 -13.89 22.86 -4.00
C ASN A 94 -15.01 23.28 -3.03
N THR A 95 -15.58 22.33 -2.29
CA THR A 95 -16.77 22.55 -1.45
C THR A 95 -16.55 22.17 0.01
N TYR A 96 -15.41 21.58 0.33
CA TYR A 96 -15.08 21.21 1.70
C TYR A 96 -14.59 22.44 2.46
N GLU A 97 -15.30 22.79 3.53
CA GLU A 97 -14.90 23.84 4.45
C GLU A 97 -14.51 23.20 5.79
N PRO A 98 -13.24 23.31 6.22
CA PRO A 98 -12.84 22.78 7.52
C PRO A 98 -13.47 23.60 8.66
N LEU A 99 -13.93 22.91 9.71
CA LEU A 99 -14.47 23.56 10.91
C LEU A 99 -13.43 24.40 11.66
N LEU A 100 -12.18 23.95 11.63
CA LEU A 100 -11.04 24.73 12.11
C LEU A 100 -10.58 25.65 10.99
N SER A 101 -10.60 26.96 11.23
CA SER A 101 -10.05 27.95 10.30
C SER A 101 -8.63 28.33 10.69
N SER A 102 -7.90 28.86 9.72
CA SER A 102 -6.62 29.52 9.95
C SER A 102 -6.68 30.71 10.93
N GLU A 103 -7.88 31.23 11.23
CA GLU A 103 -8.09 32.24 12.28
C GLU A 103 -8.00 31.65 13.70
N LEU A 104 -8.45 30.40 13.89
CA LEU A 104 -8.41 29.69 15.18
C LEU A 104 -7.06 29.01 15.40
N ASP A 105 -6.42 28.54 14.33
CA ASP A 105 -5.07 27.97 14.37
C ASP A 105 -4.28 28.39 13.12
N PRO A 106 -3.41 29.41 13.22
CA PRO A 106 -2.58 29.86 12.09
C PRO A 106 -1.64 28.78 11.53
N SER A 107 -1.36 27.72 12.30
CA SER A 107 -0.52 26.60 11.86
C SER A 107 -1.30 25.59 11.02
N PHE A 108 -2.63 25.53 11.17
CA PHE A 108 -3.50 24.71 10.35
C PHE A 108 -3.64 25.32 8.95
N LYS A 109 -3.31 24.53 7.93
CA LYS A 109 -3.26 24.98 6.52
C LYS A 109 -4.39 24.42 5.68
N GLU A 110 -5.51 24.06 6.31
CA GLU A 110 -6.77 23.73 5.62
C GLU A 110 -6.57 22.70 4.49
N TYR A 111 -5.71 21.70 4.76
CA TYR A 111 -5.33 20.63 3.83
C TYR A 111 -4.63 21.07 2.52
N GLN A 112 -4.39 22.36 2.30
CA GLN A 112 -3.81 22.94 1.07
C GLN A 112 -2.40 22.43 0.72
N ASN A 113 -1.67 21.89 1.70
CA ASN A 113 -0.31 21.39 1.50
C ASN A 113 -0.25 19.91 1.09
N PHE A 114 -1.33 19.34 0.55
CA PHE A 114 -1.39 17.92 0.21
C PHE A 114 -0.24 17.46 -0.70
N ASN A 115 0.05 18.16 -1.80
CA ASN A 115 1.15 17.75 -2.71
C ASN A 115 2.51 17.64 -2.00
N ARG A 116 2.79 18.56 -1.06
CA ARG A 116 3.99 18.51 -0.23
C ARG A 116 3.95 17.32 0.73
N ARG A 117 2.80 17.08 1.36
CA ARG A 117 2.60 15.91 2.25
C ARG A 117 2.77 14.61 1.48
N TRP A 118 2.14 14.46 0.32
CA TRP A 118 2.25 13.29 -0.54
C TRP A 118 3.70 12.99 -0.91
N THR A 119 4.47 14.02 -1.29
CA THR A 119 5.90 13.87 -1.53
C THR A 119 6.66 13.36 -0.30
N MET A 120 6.27 13.79 0.91
CA MET A 120 6.82 13.27 2.15
C MET A 120 6.41 11.81 2.39
N GLU A 121 5.16 11.43 2.15
CA GLU A 121 4.69 10.04 2.29
C GLU A 121 5.46 9.09 1.36
N ILE A 122 5.67 9.47 0.09
CA ILE A 122 6.49 8.69 -0.86
C ILE A 122 7.95 8.57 -0.38
N ASN A 123 8.51 9.64 0.18
CA ASN A 123 9.86 9.59 0.74
C ASN A 123 9.94 8.72 2.01
N GLN A 124 8.89 8.70 2.82
CA GLN A 124 8.81 7.85 4.01
C GLN A 124 8.66 6.38 3.62
N LEU A 125 7.83 6.05 2.62
CA LEU A 125 7.74 4.72 2.03
C LEU A 125 9.12 4.24 1.56
N ARG A 126 9.86 5.06 0.80
CA ARG A 126 11.22 4.73 0.35
C ARG A 126 12.17 4.41 1.51
N ARG A 127 12.06 5.13 2.63
CA ARG A 127 12.91 4.91 3.82
C ARG A 127 12.59 3.60 4.55
N GLN A 128 11.36 3.09 4.42
CA GLN A 128 10.98 1.83 5.06
C GLN A 128 11.72 0.61 4.49
N ALA A 129 12.29 0.71 3.28
CA ALA A 129 13.13 -0.33 2.70
C ALA A 129 14.38 -0.66 3.52
N GLY A 130 14.92 0.32 4.26
CA GLY A 130 16.10 0.14 5.09
C GLY A 130 15.82 0.17 6.59
N THR A 131 14.55 0.23 6.99
CA THR A 131 14.13 0.37 8.39
C THR A 131 13.36 -0.88 8.78
N GLN A 132 13.86 -1.59 9.80
CA GLN A 132 13.16 -2.71 10.42
C GLN A 132 11.96 -2.18 11.23
N GLY A 133 10.83 -2.88 11.15
CA GLY A 133 9.66 -2.62 11.99
C GLY A 133 8.35 -2.45 11.22
N GLU A 134 7.25 -2.57 11.96
CA GLU A 134 5.89 -2.67 11.41
C GLU A 134 5.48 -1.47 10.57
N THR A 135 6.10 -0.29 10.78
CA THR A 135 5.86 0.90 9.95
C THR A 135 6.06 0.62 8.46
N ARG A 136 6.91 -0.34 8.08
CA ARG A 136 7.01 -0.78 6.68
C ARG A 136 5.67 -1.22 6.11
N PHE A 137 4.93 -2.05 6.84
CA PHE A 137 3.63 -2.57 6.41
C PHE A 137 2.56 -1.49 6.28
N TYR A 138 2.71 -0.39 7.02
CA TYR A 138 1.74 0.71 6.98
C TYR A 138 1.86 1.42 5.62
N TYR A 139 3.10 1.61 5.16
CA TYR A 139 3.36 2.27 3.89
C TYR A 139 3.18 1.34 2.70
N THR A 140 3.56 0.06 2.79
CA THR A 140 3.35 -0.89 1.69
C THR A 140 1.88 -1.25 1.53
N GLY A 141 1.13 -1.41 2.62
CA GLY A 141 -0.32 -1.57 2.55
C GLY A 141 -1.03 -0.31 2.03
N MET A 142 -0.61 0.90 2.48
CA MET A 142 -1.11 2.16 1.91
C MET A 142 -0.86 2.22 0.39
N ALA A 143 0.34 1.87 -0.08
CA ALA A 143 0.67 1.90 -1.50
C ALA A 143 -0.21 0.95 -2.32
N GLN A 144 -0.40 -0.29 -1.86
CA GLN A 144 -1.28 -1.26 -2.51
C GLN A 144 -2.74 -0.75 -2.58
N ALA A 145 -3.27 -0.19 -1.49
CA ALA A 145 -4.63 0.37 -1.45
C ALA A 145 -4.81 1.55 -2.43
N ILE A 146 -3.81 2.42 -2.57
CA ILE A 146 -3.86 3.52 -3.55
C ILE A 146 -3.81 2.97 -4.99
N LEU A 147 -3.01 1.94 -5.26
CA LEU A 147 -3.00 1.31 -6.59
C LEU A 147 -4.35 0.68 -6.94
N LEU A 148 -5.04 0.08 -5.96
CA LEU A 148 -6.37 -0.49 -6.15
C LEU A 148 -7.42 0.57 -6.54
N ASP A 149 -7.28 1.83 -6.13
CA ASP A 149 -8.18 2.91 -6.56
C ASP A 149 -8.20 3.10 -8.08
N ASP A 150 -7.07 2.86 -8.74
CA ASP A 150 -6.95 2.97 -10.19
C ASP A 150 -7.18 1.64 -10.91
N LEU A 151 -6.71 0.53 -10.34
CA LEU A 151 -6.65 -0.77 -11.01
C LEU A 151 -7.90 -1.62 -10.78
N PHE A 152 -8.65 -1.39 -9.69
CA PHE A 152 -9.75 -2.27 -9.33
C PHE A 152 -10.96 -1.53 -8.75
N PRO A 153 -11.76 -0.85 -9.60
CA PRO A 153 -12.98 -0.18 -9.15
C PRO A 153 -13.89 -1.12 -8.34
N GLY A 154 -14.33 -0.66 -7.16
CA GLY A 154 -15.16 -1.45 -6.24
C GLY A 154 -14.39 -2.30 -5.22
N TRP A 155 -13.06 -2.30 -5.23
CA TRP A 155 -12.23 -3.07 -4.28
C TRP A 155 -12.56 -2.82 -2.80
N LYS A 156 -12.99 -1.60 -2.45
CA LYS A 156 -13.30 -1.19 -1.07
C LYS A 156 -14.46 -1.96 -0.45
N GLU A 157 -15.38 -2.49 -1.26
CA GLU A 157 -16.47 -3.33 -0.75
C GLU A 157 -15.96 -4.75 -0.46
N ARG A 158 -14.98 -5.20 -1.25
CA ARG A 158 -14.43 -6.56 -1.21
C ARG A 158 -13.38 -6.77 -0.13
N ILE A 159 -12.63 -5.72 0.24
CA ILE A 159 -11.55 -5.81 1.25
C ILE A 159 -12.05 -6.15 2.67
N PHE A 160 -13.37 -6.12 2.89
CA PHE A 160 -14.00 -6.50 4.14
C PHE A 160 -14.57 -7.93 4.12
N GLU A 161 -14.45 -8.66 3.01
CA GLU A 161 -14.75 -10.08 2.96
C GLU A 161 -13.73 -10.87 3.79
N ASP A 162 -14.16 -12.01 4.35
CA ASP A 162 -13.29 -12.84 5.17
C ASP A 162 -12.09 -13.35 4.36
N ASP A 163 -10.90 -13.29 4.96
CA ASP A 163 -9.63 -13.75 4.40
C ASP A 163 -9.21 -13.12 3.06
N ILE A 164 -9.71 -11.91 2.75
CA ILE A 164 -9.26 -11.09 1.61
C ILE A 164 -8.27 -10.02 2.07
N TYR A 165 -7.10 -9.98 1.43
CA TYR A 165 -6.05 -9.01 1.67
C TYR A 165 -5.76 -8.17 0.42
N LEU A 166 -4.94 -7.13 0.58
CA LEU A 166 -4.66 -6.15 -0.48
C LEU A 166 -4.03 -6.80 -1.72
N GLU A 167 -3.09 -7.72 -1.54
CA GLU A 167 -2.43 -8.42 -2.64
C GLU A 167 -3.38 -9.35 -3.41
N ASP A 168 -4.36 -9.99 -2.76
CA ASP A 168 -5.39 -10.79 -3.46
C ASP A 168 -6.23 -9.93 -4.41
N LEU A 169 -6.54 -8.70 -3.99
CA LEU A 169 -7.29 -7.75 -4.82
C LEU A 169 -6.44 -7.22 -5.98
N LEU A 170 -5.13 -7.05 -5.79
CA LEU A 170 -4.21 -6.67 -6.88
C LEU A 170 -4.10 -7.79 -7.91
N GLU A 171 -3.97 -9.05 -7.47
CA GLU A 171 -3.99 -10.22 -8.35
C GLU A 171 -5.32 -10.30 -9.13
N ALA A 172 -6.45 -10.12 -8.46
CA ALA A 172 -7.77 -10.12 -9.10
C ALA A 172 -7.89 -9.01 -10.15
N ALA A 173 -7.36 -7.81 -9.89
CA ALA A 173 -7.33 -6.70 -10.82
C ALA A 173 -6.54 -7.02 -12.10
N ILE A 174 -5.39 -7.70 -11.93
CA ILE A 174 -4.52 -8.13 -13.02
C ILE A 174 -5.22 -9.17 -13.90
N LEU A 175 -5.90 -10.14 -13.28
CA LEU A 175 -6.62 -11.21 -13.96
C LEU A 175 -7.84 -10.71 -14.73
N ALA A 176 -8.68 -9.88 -14.11
CA ALA A 176 -9.88 -9.31 -14.75
C ALA A 176 -9.53 -8.52 -16.03
N SER A 177 -8.45 -7.74 -15.96
CA SER A 177 -7.94 -6.98 -17.10
C SER A 177 -7.40 -7.85 -18.24
N SER A 178 -7.03 -9.10 -17.96
CA SER A 178 -6.52 -10.05 -18.96
C SER A 178 -7.63 -10.83 -19.65
N GLN A 179 -8.82 -10.88 -19.04
CA GLN A 179 -10.02 -11.48 -19.64
C GLN A 179 -10.74 -10.50 -20.57
N SER A 180 -10.82 -9.21 -20.21
CA SER A 180 -11.41 -8.19 -21.10
C SER A 180 -10.67 -8.06 -22.43
N LEU A 181 -9.34 -8.24 -22.45
CA LEU A 181 -8.54 -8.19 -23.68
C LEU A 181 -8.73 -9.41 -24.60
N LYS A 182 -9.26 -10.53 -24.08
CA LYS A 182 -9.51 -11.76 -24.87
C LYS A 182 -10.91 -11.83 -25.46
N GLU A 183 -11.84 -11.01 -24.99
CA GLU A 183 -13.21 -10.94 -25.52
C GLU A 183 -13.34 -9.94 -26.69
N ASP A 184 -12.33 -9.09 -26.89
CA ASP A 184 -12.26 -8.09 -27.95
C ASP A 184 -11.44 -8.54 -29.20
N GLU A 185 -10.95 -9.80 -29.25
CA GLU A 185 -10.29 -10.44 -30.41
C GLU A 185 -11.20 -11.46 -31.11
#